data_AF-A0A8C6PSN4-F1
#
_entry.id   AF-A0A8C6PSN4-F1
#
_cell.length_a   1.000
_cell.length_b   1.000
_cell.length_c   1.000
_cell.angle_alpha   90.00
_cell.angle_beta   90.00
_cell.angle_gamma   90.00
#
_symmetry.space_group_name_H-M   'P 1'
#
loop_
_entity.id
_entity.type
_entity.pdbx_description
1 polymer ?
#
loop_
_entity_poly.entity_id
_entity_poly.type
_entity_poly.pdbx_seq_one_letter_code
_entity_poly.pdbx_strand_id
1 'polypeptide(L)'
;MPQMPQALRECAIGMLTAGMSTRSVARALNVHFSTNSRLQRCFREYGSTSNRPHNRRRRVTTPAQDLHIQQVHLQDRLRPASQTAAETIGLQNQIISAQTVRNRLREAQLHARHPQRGLDLTPAHRRNRLERANAHIRWHLARWRGVLFTDESRFTLFRADGRICLHTYIHTYIHTYIHTYIQIYIHTYIHTYICLYIHTYIHTYIHTYIHTYIHLLIHTYIHTYIHTYIHTYIHTFAYTYIHILIHTYIYVCMYVCMYVCMYVCMYVCMYVCMYVCMHAYMHTYIHAYIYTYMYVCMHVCMHTYIHAYIHTYIHAYMHTYIHTYIHTYIHTYIHTYVYVCMYKYMYV
;
A
#
# COMPACT_ATOMS: atom_id res chain seq x y z
N MET A 1 57.37 -46.15 45.44
CA MET A 1 56.32 -45.50 46.22
C MET A 1 56.42 -43.99 46.04
N PRO A 2 55.30 -43.28 45.84
CA PRO A 2 55.30 -41.83 45.78
C PRO A 2 55.87 -41.23 47.08
N GLN A 3 56.67 -40.18 46.96
CA GLN A 3 57.24 -39.50 48.12
C GLN A 3 56.15 -38.73 48.86
N MET A 4 56.15 -38.81 50.20
CA MET A 4 55.22 -38.04 51.02
C MET A 4 55.46 -36.53 50.79
N PRO A 5 54.41 -35.76 50.43
CA PRO A 5 54.47 -34.29 50.33
C PRO A 5 55.02 -33.63 51.60
N GLN A 6 55.71 -32.50 51.44
CA GLN A 6 56.35 -31.79 52.56
C GLN A 6 55.37 -31.42 53.68
N ALA A 7 54.18 -30.90 53.33
CA ALA A 7 53.14 -30.55 54.30
C ALA A 7 52.68 -31.76 55.13
N LEU A 8 52.55 -32.94 54.50
CA LEU A 8 52.20 -34.17 55.20
C LEU A 8 53.32 -34.66 56.13
N ARG A 9 54.59 -34.42 55.77
CA ARG A 9 55.73 -34.74 56.66
C ARG A 9 55.76 -33.83 57.88
N GLU A 10 55.53 -32.55 57.70
CA GLU A 10 55.48 -31.57 58.80
C GLU A 10 54.29 -31.85 59.72
N CYS A 11 53.11 -32.15 59.14
CA CYS A 11 51.93 -32.57 59.88
C CYS A 11 52.18 -33.86 60.68
N ALA A 12 52.81 -34.88 60.06
CA ALA A 12 53.18 -36.11 60.74
C ALA A 12 54.11 -35.87 61.94
N ILE A 13 55.10 -34.99 61.80
CA ILE A 13 56.01 -34.64 62.90
C ILE A 13 55.29 -33.81 63.97
N GLY A 14 54.41 -32.89 63.59
CA GLY A 14 53.56 -32.14 64.53
C GLY A 14 52.69 -33.07 65.39
N MET A 15 52.03 -34.06 64.77
CA MET A 15 51.25 -35.06 65.49
C MET A 15 52.11 -35.94 66.41
N LEU A 16 53.31 -36.32 65.97
CA LEU A 16 54.25 -37.12 66.77
C LEU A 16 54.85 -36.33 67.95
N THR A 17 55.07 -35.03 67.78
CA THR A 17 55.57 -34.14 68.85
C THR A 17 54.47 -33.80 69.86
N ALA A 18 53.21 -33.76 69.42
CA ALA A 18 52.02 -33.66 70.29
C ALA A 18 51.74 -34.95 71.10
N GLY A 19 52.60 -35.97 71.02
CA GLY A 19 52.49 -37.21 71.81
C GLY A 19 51.63 -38.32 71.19
N MET A 20 51.17 -38.16 69.95
CA MET A 20 50.40 -39.23 69.28
C MET A 20 51.29 -40.43 68.92
N SER A 21 50.75 -41.64 69.01
CA SER A 21 51.48 -42.86 68.62
C SER A 21 51.77 -42.90 67.12
N THR A 22 52.91 -43.47 66.71
CA THR A 22 53.29 -43.62 65.29
C THR A 22 52.26 -44.38 64.46
N ARG A 23 51.55 -45.34 65.06
CA ARG A 23 50.44 -46.09 64.44
C ARG A 23 49.18 -45.22 64.27
N SER A 24 48.87 -44.36 65.23
CA SER A 24 47.74 -43.43 65.14
C SER A 24 47.97 -42.40 64.04
N VAL A 25 49.18 -41.84 63.96
CA VAL A 25 49.57 -40.89 62.90
C VAL A 25 49.58 -41.55 61.52
N ALA A 26 50.03 -42.80 61.43
CA ALA A 26 49.98 -43.59 60.19
C ALA A 26 48.55 -43.80 59.67
N ARG A 27 47.61 -44.09 60.57
CA ARG A 27 46.18 -44.21 60.24
C ARG A 27 45.57 -42.87 59.85
N ALA A 28 45.86 -41.80 60.60
CA ALA A 28 45.32 -40.46 60.35
C ALA A 28 45.77 -39.87 59.00
N LEU A 29 47.02 -40.11 58.60
CA LEU A 29 47.58 -39.57 57.35
C LEU A 29 47.50 -40.56 56.19
N ASN A 30 46.91 -41.74 56.39
CA ASN A 30 46.84 -42.84 55.43
C ASN A 30 48.22 -43.19 54.81
N VAL A 31 49.26 -43.28 55.65
CA VAL A 31 50.61 -43.62 55.24
C VAL A 31 51.10 -44.82 56.05
N HIS A 32 51.87 -45.71 55.40
CA HIS A 32 52.47 -46.84 56.06
C HIS A 32 53.34 -46.44 57.26
N PHE A 33 53.18 -47.13 58.40
CA PHE A 33 53.83 -46.78 59.68
C PHE A 33 55.36 -46.65 59.58
N SER A 34 56.00 -47.45 58.71
CA SER A 34 57.46 -47.41 58.52
C SER A 34 57.94 -46.09 57.91
N THR A 35 57.10 -45.41 57.11
CA THR A 35 57.41 -44.09 56.56
C THR A 35 57.44 -43.03 57.66
N ASN A 36 56.46 -43.05 58.57
CA ASN A 36 56.41 -42.14 59.72
C ASN A 36 57.54 -42.44 60.72
N SER A 37 57.87 -43.72 60.94
CA SER A 37 59.00 -44.12 61.78
C SER A 37 60.34 -43.64 61.20
N ARG A 38 60.57 -43.80 59.89
CA ARG A 38 61.76 -43.27 59.21
C ARG A 38 61.80 -41.75 59.26
N LEU A 39 60.67 -41.08 59.05
CA LEU A 39 60.55 -39.63 59.12
C LEU A 39 60.86 -39.10 60.52
N GLN A 40 60.31 -39.72 61.57
CA GLN A 40 60.58 -39.36 62.97
C GLN A 40 62.07 -39.55 63.31
N ARG A 41 62.68 -40.64 62.87
CA ARG A 41 64.11 -40.89 63.03
C ARG A 41 64.94 -39.81 62.32
N CYS A 42 64.65 -39.54 61.05
CA CYS A 42 65.34 -38.49 60.30
C CYS A 42 65.17 -37.10 60.95
N PHE A 43 64.00 -36.79 61.51
CA PHE A 43 63.76 -35.53 62.20
C PHE A 43 64.53 -35.42 63.52
N ARG A 44 64.61 -36.51 64.30
CA ARG A 44 65.44 -36.54 65.53
C ARG A 44 66.92 -36.39 65.25
N GLU A 45 67.42 -36.99 64.17
CA GLU A 45 68.85 -36.98 63.83
C GLU A 45 69.30 -35.66 63.17
N TYR A 46 68.46 -35.00 62.37
CA TYR A 46 68.87 -33.86 61.54
C TYR A 46 68.00 -32.60 61.69
N GLY A 47 66.92 -32.65 62.47
CA GLY A 47 66.01 -31.52 62.68
C GLY A 47 65.23 -31.05 61.45
N SER A 48 65.26 -31.79 60.33
CA SER A 48 64.65 -31.37 59.07
C SER A 48 63.72 -32.42 58.47
N THR A 49 62.64 -31.94 57.87
CA THR A 49 61.63 -32.73 57.15
C THR A 49 61.87 -32.75 55.64
N SER A 50 62.90 -32.03 55.16
CA SER A 50 63.18 -31.86 53.74
C SER A 50 63.78 -33.11 53.11
N ASN A 51 63.51 -33.31 51.82
CA ASN A 51 64.16 -34.36 51.04
C ASN A 51 65.65 -34.07 50.89
N ARG A 52 66.47 -35.10 51.03
CA ARG A 52 67.91 -34.98 50.75
C ARG A 52 68.15 -34.87 49.25
N PRO A 53 69.15 -34.08 48.81
CA PRO A 53 69.56 -34.06 47.43
C PRO A 53 70.03 -35.46 47.02
N HIS A 54 69.56 -35.92 45.86
CA HIS A 54 69.96 -37.21 45.32
C HIS A 54 71.37 -37.12 44.73
N ASN A 55 72.14 -38.21 44.84
CA ASN A 55 73.45 -38.29 44.19
C ASN A 55 73.26 -38.11 42.68
N ARG A 56 73.87 -37.05 42.14
CA ARG A 56 73.84 -36.79 40.71
C ARG A 56 74.75 -37.79 40.01
N ARG A 57 74.34 -38.20 38.80
CA ARG A 57 75.18 -39.00 37.91
C ARG A 57 76.51 -38.27 37.67
N ARG A 58 77.62 -39.02 37.66
CA ARG A 58 78.96 -38.47 37.36
C ARG A 58 78.97 -37.82 35.97
N ARG A 59 79.69 -36.70 35.85
CA ARG A 59 79.86 -35.97 34.58
C ARG A 59 80.79 -36.76 33.65
N VAL A 60 80.61 -36.56 32.34
CA VAL A 60 81.44 -37.15 31.27
C VAL A 60 82.74 -36.35 31.06
N THR A 61 82.77 -35.09 31.48
CA THR A 61 83.93 -34.20 31.35
C THR A 61 84.61 -33.95 32.69
N THR A 62 85.93 -33.68 32.64
CA THR A 62 86.69 -33.22 33.80
C THR A 62 86.64 -31.69 33.92
N PRO A 63 86.89 -31.12 35.12
CA PRO A 63 86.98 -29.67 35.29
C PRO A 63 88.03 -29.00 34.37
N ALA A 64 89.14 -29.68 34.07
CA ALA A 64 90.16 -29.18 33.15
C ALA A 64 89.66 -29.12 31.69
N GLN A 65 88.90 -30.12 31.27
CA GLN A 65 88.25 -30.13 29.95
C GLN A 65 87.17 -29.05 29.85
N ASP A 66 86.41 -28.82 30.92
CA ASP A 66 85.41 -27.75 30.98
C ASP A 66 86.06 -26.37 30.80
N LEU A 67 87.21 -26.14 31.43
CA LEU A 67 88.01 -24.91 31.24
C LEU A 67 88.54 -24.78 29.81
N HIS A 68 89.06 -25.86 29.23
CA HIS A 68 89.52 -25.86 27.84
C HIS A 68 88.39 -25.50 26.86
N ILE A 69 87.21 -26.10 27.04
CA ILE A 69 86.00 -25.80 26.25
C ILE A 69 85.65 -24.30 26.32
N GLN A 70 85.73 -23.69 27.51
CA GLN A 70 85.46 -22.27 27.70
C GLN A 70 86.50 -21.39 27.01
N GLN A 71 87.79 -21.67 27.20
CA GLN A 71 88.89 -20.88 26.62
C GLN A 71 88.84 -20.86 25.10
N VAL A 72 88.59 -22.01 24.46
CA VAL A 72 88.51 -22.12 23.00
C VAL A 72 87.39 -21.23 22.43
N HIS A 73 86.23 -21.15 23.09
CA HIS A 73 85.11 -20.30 22.65
C HIS A 73 85.28 -18.81 23.02
N LEU A 74 86.18 -18.49 23.97
CA LEU A 74 86.54 -17.09 24.27
C LEU A 74 87.53 -16.54 23.24
N GLN A 75 88.47 -17.38 22.77
CA GLN A 75 89.43 -17.03 21.71
C GLN A 75 88.75 -16.93 20.35
N ASP A 76 87.93 -17.91 19.99
CA ASP A 76 87.14 -17.92 18.76
C ASP A 76 85.64 -17.98 19.08
N ARG A 77 85.01 -16.80 19.03
CA ARG A 77 83.59 -16.64 19.38
C ARG A 77 82.63 -17.21 18.33
N LEU A 78 83.11 -17.51 17.11
CA LEU A 78 82.29 -18.05 16.03
C LEU A 78 82.41 -19.58 15.89
N ARG A 79 83.28 -20.21 16.70
CA ARG A 79 83.48 -21.65 16.69
C ARG A 79 82.20 -22.40 17.07
N PRO A 80 81.78 -23.41 16.29
CA PRO A 80 80.61 -24.22 16.62
C PRO A 80 80.95 -25.26 17.70
N ALA A 81 80.00 -25.47 18.62
CA ALA A 81 80.14 -26.45 19.70
C ALA A 81 80.33 -27.90 19.22
N SER A 82 79.92 -28.23 17.98
CA SER A 82 80.15 -29.54 17.36
C SER A 82 81.62 -29.80 17.06
N GLN A 83 82.35 -28.78 16.62
CA GLN A 83 83.77 -28.90 16.33
C GLN A 83 84.57 -29.14 17.61
N THR A 84 84.31 -28.35 18.65
CA THR A 84 84.96 -28.57 19.96
C THR A 84 84.61 -29.94 20.54
N ALA A 85 83.37 -30.42 20.36
CA ALA A 85 82.97 -31.75 20.84
C ALA A 85 83.73 -32.89 20.16
N ALA A 86 84.07 -32.75 18.87
CA ALA A 86 84.85 -33.73 18.13
C ALA A 86 86.32 -33.77 18.55
N GLU A 87 86.88 -32.63 18.97
CA GLU A 87 88.28 -32.49 19.37
C GLU A 87 88.52 -32.88 20.83
N THR A 88 87.53 -32.69 21.70
CA THR A 88 87.64 -33.05 23.11
C THR A 88 87.26 -34.51 23.34
N ILE A 89 88.22 -35.34 23.75
CA ILE A 89 87.96 -36.72 24.21
C ILE A 89 87.50 -36.67 25.67
N GLY A 90 86.34 -37.26 25.99
CA GLY A 90 85.79 -37.31 27.34
C GLY A 90 86.47 -38.31 28.27
N LEU A 91 86.02 -38.36 29.53
CA LEU A 91 86.45 -39.38 30.48
C LEU A 91 86.24 -40.78 29.89
N GLN A 92 87.22 -41.67 30.10
CA GLN A 92 87.19 -43.06 29.62
C GLN A 92 87.10 -43.21 28.09
N ASN A 93 87.70 -42.27 27.34
CA ASN A 93 87.74 -42.29 25.88
C ASN A 93 86.36 -42.19 25.21
N GLN A 94 85.37 -41.64 25.92
CA GLN A 94 84.02 -41.46 25.39
C GLN A 94 83.94 -40.17 24.55
N ILE A 95 83.25 -40.25 23.42
CA ILE A 95 82.98 -39.08 22.57
C ILE A 95 81.98 -38.17 23.28
N ILE A 96 82.31 -36.88 23.38
CA ILE A 96 81.45 -35.87 23.99
C ILE A 96 80.42 -35.40 22.96
N SER A 97 79.17 -35.22 23.37
CA SER A 97 78.15 -34.62 22.50
C SER A 97 78.28 -33.10 22.42
N ALA A 98 77.90 -32.50 21.29
CA ALA A 98 77.81 -31.03 21.15
C ALA A 98 76.84 -30.40 22.18
N GLN A 99 75.85 -31.15 22.69
CA GLN A 99 74.97 -30.68 23.76
C GLN A 99 75.72 -30.59 25.10
N THR A 100 76.63 -31.53 25.37
CA THR A 100 77.46 -31.49 26.57
C THR A 100 78.30 -30.22 26.57
N VAL A 101 78.98 -29.90 25.46
CA VAL A 101 79.74 -28.65 25.28
C VAL A 101 78.86 -27.42 25.50
N ARG A 102 77.66 -27.36 24.88
CA ARG A 102 76.70 -26.26 25.12
C ARG A 102 76.26 -26.14 26.58
N ASN A 103 76.08 -27.26 27.28
CA ASN A 103 75.75 -27.23 28.70
C ASN A 103 76.93 -26.69 29.53
N ARG A 104 78.18 -27.06 29.22
CA ARG A 104 79.38 -26.52 29.87
C ARG A 104 79.49 -25.01 29.68
N LEU A 105 79.25 -24.53 28.46
CA LEU A 105 79.27 -23.10 28.14
C LEU A 105 78.16 -22.33 28.89
N ARG A 106 76.95 -22.89 28.97
CA ARG A 106 75.86 -22.28 29.76
C ARG A 106 76.14 -22.26 31.26
N GLU A 107 76.74 -23.33 31.81
CA GLU A 107 77.20 -23.34 33.20
C GLU A 107 78.21 -22.19 33.47
N ALA A 108 78.99 -21.81 32.45
CA ALA A 108 79.92 -20.68 32.46
C ALA A 108 79.30 -19.33 32.05
N GLN A 109 77.98 -19.23 31.92
CA GLN A 109 77.27 -18.01 31.45
C GLN A 109 77.64 -17.56 30.02
N LEU A 110 78.21 -18.45 29.20
CA LEU A 110 78.48 -18.19 27.79
C LEU A 110 77.28 -18.65 26.94
N HIS A 111 76.58 -17.67 26.37
CA HIS A 111 75.39 -17.87 25.54
C HIS A 111 75.65 -17.49 24.09
N ALA A 112 75.19 -18.34 23.17
CA ALA A 112 75.15 -18.00 21.77
C ALA A 112 74.16 -16.84 21.54
N ARG A 113 74.61 -15.79 20.85
CA ARG A 113 73.78 -14.66 20.42
C ARG A 113 73.97 -14.46 18.93
N HIS A 114 72.94 -13.94 18.27
CA HIS A 114 73.06 -13.55 16.87
C HIS A 114 73.90 -12.25 16.78
N PRO A 115 74.96 -12.19 15.95
CA PRO A 115 75.74 -10.98 15.78
C PRO A 115 74.88 -9.87 15.15
N GLN A 116 75.08 -8.63 15.58
CA GLN A 116 74.44 -7.49 14.94
C GLN A 116 75.05 -7.28 13.55
N ARG A 117 74.21 -7.36 12.51
CA ARG A 117 74.63 -7.08 11.12
C ARG A 117 74.64 -5.57 10.91
N GLY A 118 75.83 -4.99 10.79
CA GLY A 118 76.03 -3.57 10.46
C GLY A 118 76.56 -3.40 9.04
N LEU A 119 76.62 -2.16 8.57
CA LEU A 119 77.35 -1.81 7.35
C LEU A 119 78.86 -1.92 7.61
N ASP A 120 79.59 -2.53 6.70
CA ASP A 120 81.05 -2.59 6.78
C ASP A 120 81.65 -1.20 6.56
N LEU A 121 82.06 -0.56 7.65
CA LEU A 121 82.64 0.78 7.60
C LEU A 121 84.13 0.70 7.27
N THR A 122 84.47 1.20 6.07
CA THR A 122 85.86 1.49 5.68
C THR A 122 86.46 2.54 6.63
N PRO A 123 87.81 2.62 6.74
CA PRO A 123 88.46 3.64 7.56
C PRO A 123 88.05 5.08 7.21
N ALA A 124 87.80 5.35 5.92
CA ALA A 124 87.30 6.64 5.46
C ALA A 124 85.89 6.93 5.99
N HIS A 125 84.96 5.97 5.91
CA HIS A 125 83.61 6.12 6.46
C HIS A 125 83.65 6.43 7.97
N ARG A 126 84.54 5.77 8.73
CA ARG A 126 84.67 6.01 10.17
C ARG A 126 85.12 7.44 10.47
N ARG A 127 86.12 7.95 9.75
CA ARG A 127 86.61 9.34 9.91
C ARG A 127 85.51 10.35 9.61
N ASN A 128 84.87 10.25 8.44
CA ASN A 128 83.82 11.20 8.04
C ASN A 128 82.63 11.19 9.00
N ARG A 129 82.23 10.01 9.51
CA ARG A 129 81.15 9.91 10.50
C ARG A 129 81.54 10.54 11.84
N LEU A 130 82.79 10.34 12.29
CA LEU A 130 83.30 10.93 13.53
C LEU A 130 83.39 12.46 13.42
N GLU A 131 83.94 12.98 12.33
CA GLU A 131 84.00 14.41 12.06
C GLU A 131 82.59 15.03 12.03
N ARG A 132 81.64 14.39 11.34
CA ARG A 132 80.25 14.85 11.30
C ARG A 132 79.61 14.84 12.68
N ALA A 133 79.84 13.81 13.50
CA ALA A 133 79.34 13.75 14.86
C ALA A 133 79.94 14.87 15.73
N ASN A 134 81.25 15.08 15.67
CA ASN A 134 81.95 16.13 16.42
C ASN A 134 81.50 17.53 16.02
N ALA A 135 81.24 17.78 14.73
CA ALA A 135 80.73 19.06 14.24
C ALA A 135 79.33 19.40 14.79
N HIS A 136 78.51 18.38 15.07
CA HIS A 136 77.12 18.54 15.52
C HIS A 136 76.92 18.24 17.01
N ILE A 137 77.97 17.89 17.75
CA ILE A 137 77.88 17.49 19.17
C ILE A 137 77.37 18.63 20.08
N ARG A 138 77.66 19.88 19.72
CA ARG A 138 77.25 21.09 20.46
C ARG A 138 75.97 21.72 19.94
N TRP A 139 75.29 21.11 18.97
CA TRP A 139 74.06 21.67 18.44
C TRP A 139 72.91 21.56 19.45
N HIS A 140 72.23 22.68 19.67
CA HIS A 140 71.05 22.77 20.54
C HIS A 140 69.76 22.44 19.76
N LEU A 141 68.69 22.08 20.47
CA LEU A 141 67.42 21.62 19.88
C LEU A 141 66.84 22.59 18.83
N ALA A 142 67.01 23.90 19.03
CA ALA A 142 66.55 24.92 18.09
C ALA A 142 67.20 24.83 16.71
N ARG A 143 68.49 24.45 16.63
CA ARG A 143 69.17 24.24 15.34
C ARG A 143 68.70 22.97 14.64
N TRP A 144 68.42 21.91 15.40
CA TRP A 144 67.88 20.66 14.85
C TRP A 144 66.48 20.82 14.27
N ARG A 145 65.64 21.74 14.80
CA ARG A 145 64.28 22.00 14.27
C ARG A 145 64.27 22.48 12.82
N GLY A 146 65.33 23.15 12.37
CA GLY A 146 65.45 23.59 10.98
C GLY A 146 65.98 22.52 10.02
N VAL A 147 66.37 21.35 10.52
CA VAL A 147 66.91 20.26 9.70
C VAL A 147 65.79 19.31 9.30
N LEU A 148 65.52 19.24 7.99
CA LEU A 148 64.70 18.20 7.42
C LEU A 148 65.57 16.98 7.11
N PHE A 149 65.26 15.84 7.72
CA PHE A 149 65.87 14.57 7.35
C PHE A 149 64.99 13.87 6.32
N THR A 150 65.58 13.52 5.18
CA THR A 150 64.93 12.73 4.13
C THR A 150 65.73 11.46 3.90
N ASP A 151 65.06 10.31 3.89
CA ASP A 151 65.62 9.05 3.45
C ASP A 151 64.74 8.42 2.37
N GLU A 152 65.36 7.60 1.52
CA GLU A 152 64.65 6.80 0.53
C GLU A 152 64.72 5.34 0.97
N SER A 153 63.56 4.75 1.23
CA SER A 153 63.44 3.33 1.53
C SER A 153 62.82 2.61 0.34
N ARG A 154 63.47 1.53 -0.12
CA ARG A 154 62.93 0.65 -1.17
C ARG A 154 61.85 -0.25 -0.57
N PHE A 155 60.66 -0.24 -1.16
CA PHE A 155 59.58 -1.18 -0.85
C PHE A 155 59.45 -2.21 -1.98
N THR A 156 59.57 -3.49 -1.65
CA THR A 156 59.46 -4.62 -2.58
C THR A 156 58.06 -5.25 -2.46
N LEU A 157 57.32 -5.32 -3.58
CA LEU A 157 55.92 -5.81 -3.59
C LEU A 157 55.77 -7.33 -3.51
N PHE A 158 56.79 -8.08 -3.91
CA PHE A 158 56.67 -9.53 -4.15
C PHE A 158 57.60 -10.41 -3.32
N ARG A 159 58.61 -9.86 -2.64
CA ARG A 159 59.54 -10.62 -1.78
C ARG A 159 59.83 -9.86 -0.49
N ALA A 160 59.82 -10.58 0.63
CA ALA A 160 60.08 -10.01 1.95
C ALA A 160 61.60 -9.96 2.23
N ASP A 161 62.18 -8.76 2.31
CA ASP A 161 63.62 -8.54 2.56
C ASP A 161 64.01 -8.65 4.05
N GLY A 162 63.21 -9.34 4.87
CA GLY A 162 63.51 -9.60 6.29
C GLY A 162 63.48 -8.39 7.24
N ARG A 163 63.31 -7.16 6.72
CA ARG A 163 63.06 -5.95 7.53
C ARG A 163 61.59 -5.90 7.97
N ILE A 164 61.31 -6.68 9.02
CA ILE A 164 60.20 -6.57 9.98
C ILE A 164 58.77 -6.57 9.39
N CYS A 165 58.07 -7.70 9.59
CA CYS A 165 56.63 -7.94 9.42
C CYS A 165 55.68 -7.03 10.25
N LEU A 166 56.11 -5.86 10.73
CA LEU A 166 55.25 -4.89 11.42
C LEU A 166 54.57 -3.96 10.42
N HIS A 167 55.29 -3.51 9.38
CA HIS A 167 54.69 -2.62 8.38
C HIS A 167 53.65 -3.35 7.55
N THR A 168 53.88 -4.60 7.13
CA THR A 168 52.86 -5.35 6.39
C THR A 168 51.64 -5.66 7.24
N TYR A 169 51.77 -6.05 8.51
CA TYR A 169 50.62 -6.35 9.37
C TYR A 169 49.83 -5.08 9.73
N ILE A 170 50.52 -3.99 10.09
CA ILE A 170 49.87 -2.72 10.41
C ILE A 170 49.28 -2.10 9.14
N HIS A 171 50.01 -2.11 8.02
CA HIS A 171 49.51 -1.57 6.76
C HIS A 171 48.34 -2.40 6.23
N THR A 172 48.38 -3.73 6.22
CA THR A 172 47.23 -4.52 5.76
C THR A 172 46.06 -4.38 6.72
N TYR A 173 46.27 -4.36 8.04
CA TYR A 173 45.18 -4.21 9.01
C TYR A 173 44.55 -2.82 8.92
N ILE A 174 45.35 -1.76 8.93
CA ILE A 174 44.85 -0.38 8.82
C ILE A 174 44.26 -0.13 7.43
N HIS A 175 44.92 -0.56 6.36
CA HIS A 175 44.41 -0.38 5.00
C HIS A 175 43.13 -1.18 4.78
N THR A 176 43.03 -2.44 5.21
CA THR A 176 41.78 -3.20 5.08
C THR A 176 40.67 -2.60 5.94
N TYR A 177 40.95 -2.18 7.18
CA TYR A 177 39.95 -1.58 8.05
C TYR A 177 39.45 -0.23 7.52
N ILE A 178 40.37 0.67 7.16
CA ILE A 178 40.02 1.99 6.62
C ILE A 178 39.38 1.85 5.24
N HIS A 179 39.94 1.03 4.35
CA HIS A 179 39.39 0.84 3.01
C HIS A 179 38.02 0.17 3.07
N THR A 180 37.81 -0.87 3.86
CA THR A 180 36.47 -1.48 3.98
C THR A 180 35.47 -0.53 4.62
N TYR A 181 35.85 0.21 5.67
CA TYR A 181 34.96 1.17 6.31
C TYR A 181 34.59 2.33 5.38
N ILE A 182 35.57 2.94 4.72
CA ILE A 182 35.34 4.04 3.77
C ILE A 182 34.58 3.53 2.54
N GLN A 183 34.96 2.39 1.97
CA GLN A 183 34.28 1.81 0.81
C GLN A 183 32.84 1.49 1.14
N ILE A 184 32.54 0.86 2.29
CA ILE A 184 31.17 0.55 2.70
C ILE A 184 30.40 1.85 2.96
N TYR A 185 30.96 2.82 3.67
CA TYR A 185 30.28 4.06 3.99
C TYR A 185 29.98 4.90 2.74
N ILE A 186 30.98 5.11 1.87
CA ILE A 186 30.82 5.85 0.62
C ILE A 186 29.91 5.09 -0.34
N HIS A 187 30.12 3.78 -0.52
CA HIS A 187 29.29 3.00 -1.43
C HIS A 187 27.85 2.95 -0.95
N THR A 188 27.58 2.66 0.33
CA THR A 188 26.20 2.64 0.84
C THR A 188 25.58 4.02 0.81
N TYR A 189 26.29 5.08 1.22
CA TYR A 189 25.73 6.44 1.21
C TYR A 189 25.45 6.94 -0.21
N ILE A 190 26.42 6.83 -1.12
CA ILE A 190 26.24 7.27 -2.51
C ILE A 190 25.24 6.37 -3.23
N HIS A 191 25.33 5.05 -3.11
CA HIS A 191 24.41 4.14 -3.78
C HIS A 191 22.99 4.30 -3.25
N THR A 192 22.79 4.36 -1.93
CA THR A 192 21.43 4.59 -1.39
C THR A 192 20.91 5.97 -1.76
N TYR A 193 21.72 7.02 -1.65
CA TYR A 193 21.27 8.38 -1.98
C TYR A 193 20.94 8.51 -3.48
N ILE A 194 21.83 8.06 -4.37
CA ILE A 194 21.61 8.14 -5.82
C ILE A 194 20.50 7.18 -6.25
N CYS A 195 20.52 5.91 -5.84
CA CYS A 195 19.49 4.96 -6.25
C CYS A 195 18.14 5.37 -5.69
N LEU A 196 18.03 5.78 -4.42
CA LEU A 196 16.75 6.20 -3.87
C LEU A 196 16.29 7.49 -4.57
N TYR A 197 17.15 8.51 -4.70
CA TYR A 197 16.77 9.77 -5.33
C TYR A 197 16.37 9.60 -6.79
N ILE A 198 17.19 8.92 -7.60
CA ILE A 198 16.89 8.68 -9.02
C ILE A 198 15.68 7.77 -9.16
N HIS A 199 15.63 6.65 -8.43
CA HIS A 199 14.51 5.72 -8.54
C HIS A 199 13.21 6.38 -8.10
N THR A 200 13.16 7.03 -6.93
CA THR A 200 11.94 7.68 -6.47
C THR A 200 11.57 8.84 -7.37
N TYR A 201 12.51 9.73 -7.73
CA TYR A 201 12.20 10.89 -8.56
C TYR A 201 11.69 10.49 -9.94
N ILE A 202 12.41 9.61 -10.64
CA ILE A 202 12.01 9.15 -11.97
C ILE A 202 10.73 8.33 -11.89
N HIS A 203 10.64 7.38 -10.96
CA HIS A 203 9.45 6.54 -10.81
C HIS A 203 8.24 7.41 -10.47
N THR A 204 8.31 8.29 -9.48
CA THR A 204 7.16 9.15 -9.13
C THR A 204 6.84 10.13 -10.25
N TYR A 205 7.83 10.77 -10.86
CA TYR A 205 7.56 11.75 -11.92
C TYR A 205 6.94 11.09 -13.16
N ILE A 206 7.55 10.01 -13.66
CA ILE A 206 7.04 9.30 -14.84
C ILE A 206 5.72 8.62 -14.51
N HIS A 207 5.62 7.90 -13.39
CA HIS A 207 4.39 7.21 -13.03
C HIS A 207 3.25 8.20 -12.82
N THR A 208 3.45 9.29 -12.07
CA THR A 208 2.39 10.29 -11.88
C THR A 208 2.05 11.01 -13.17
N TYR A 209 3.03 11.42 -13.97
CA TYR A 209 2.76 12.11 -15.24
C TYR A 209 2.02 11.22 -16.23
N ILE A 210 2.50 9.99 -16.47
CA ILE A 210 1.86 9.05 -17.39
C ILE A 210 0.50 8.61 -16.85
N HIS A 211 0.41 8.23 -15.57
CA HIS A 211 -0.84 7.76 -14.98
C HIS A 211 -1.88 8.88 -14.97
N THR A 212 -1.54 10.11 -14.57
CA THR A 212 -2.50 11.22 -14.59
C THR A 212 -2.85 11.62 -16.01
N TYR A 213 -1.91 11.68 -16.95
CA TYR A 213 -2.19 12.05 -18.33
C TYR A 213 -3.09 11.01 -19.02
N ILE A 214 -2.75 9.72 -18.94
CA ILE A 214 -3.54 8.65 -19.54
C ILE A 214 -4.88 8.50 -18.82
N HIS A 215 -4.90 8.50 -17.49
CA HIS A 215 -6.15 8.40 -16.75
C HIS A 215 -7.05 9.60 -17.03
N LEU A 216 -6.54 10.84 -17.03
CA LEU A 216 -7.34 12.00 -17.36
C LEU A 216 -7.83 11.91 -18.81
N LEU A 217 -6.96 11.65 -19.79
CA LEU A 217 -7.35 11.60 -21.19
C LEU A 217 -8.39 10.49 -21.47
N ILE A 218 -8.13 9.26 -21.03
CA ILE A 218 -9.02 8.12 -21.31
C ILE A 218 -10.26 8.18 -20.43
N HIS A 219 -10.10 8.36 -19.12
CA HIS A 219 -11.24 8.38 -18.21
C HIS A 219 -12.14 9.57 -18.52
N THR A 220 -11.62 10.79 -18.64
CA THR A 220 -12.50 11.92 -18.95
C THR A 220 -13.10 11.77 -20.34
N TYR A 221 -12.33 11.46 -21.39
CA TYR A 221 -12.89 11.36 -22.73
C TYR A 221 -13.95 10.26 -22.85
N ILE A 222 -13.64 9.04 -22.42
CA ILE A 222 -14.59 7.91 -22.52
C ILE A 222 -15.74 8.09 -21.55
N HIS A 223 -15.48 8.42 -20.28
CA HIS A 223 -16.54 8.59 -19.30
C HIS A 223 -17.44 9.75 -19.67
N THR A 224 -16.91 10.94 -19.97
CA THR A 224 -17.78 12.06 -20.35
C THR A 224 -18.48 11.76 -21.66
N TYR A 225 -17.80 11.29 -22.71
CA TYR A 225 -18.44 11.05 -24.00
C TYR A 225 -19.55 10.00 -23.91
N ILE A 226 -19.26 8.82 -23.33
CA ILE A 226 -20.24 7.75 -23.21
C ILE A 226 -21.34 8.14 -22.22
N HIS A 227 -20.97 8.63 -21.03
CA HIS A 227 -21.96 9.01 -20.02
C HIS A 227 -22.85 10.13 -20.51
N THR A 228 -22.30 11.23 -21.06
CA THR A 228 -23.14 12.31 -21.57
C THR A 228 -23.97 11.83 -22.75
N TYR A 229 -23.39 11.13 -23.73
CA TYR A 229 -24.15 10.71 -24.92
C TYR A 229 -25.29 9.75 -24.55
N ILE A 230 -25.01 8.70 -23.78
CA ILE A 230 -26.02 7.72 -23.38
C ILE A 230 -27.04 8.36 -22.44
N HIS A 231 -26.58 9.09 -21.40
CA HIS A 231 -27.48 9.71 -20.44
C HIS A 231 -28.36 10.77 -21.13
N THR A 232 -27.81 11.68 -21.94
CA THR A 232 -28.63 12.66 -22.64
C THR A 232 -29.53 11.99 -23.65
N TYR A 233 -29.07 11.01 -24.41
CA TYR A 233 -29.91 10.36 -25.42
C TYR A 233 -31.07 9.60 -24.77
N ILE A 234 -30.80 8.70 -23.82
CA ILE A 234 -31.84 7.91 -23.17
C ILE A 234 -32.75 8.82 -22.35
N HIS A 235 -32.19 9.71 -21.52
CA HIS A 235 -32.99 10.56 -20.65
C HIS A 235 -33.84 11.53 -21.46
N THR A 236 -33.29 12.23 -22.47
CA THR A 236 -34.11 13.14 -23.29
C THR A 236 -35.14 12.35 -24.08
N PHE A 237 -34.77 11.28 -24.79
CA PHE A 237 -35.70 10.56 -25.65
C PHE A 237 -36.82 9.90 -24.84
N ALA A 238 -36.50 9.19 -23.76
CA ALA A 238 -37.51 8.55 -22.93
C ALA A 238 -38.38 9.58 -22.19
N TYR A 239 -37.76 10.61 -21.59
CA TYR A 239 -38.50 11.63 -20.86
C TYR A 239 -39.38 12.44 -21.79
N THR A 240 -38.86 12.99 -22.90
CA THR A 240 -39.67 13.79 -23.82
C THR A 240 -40.73 12.95 -24.51
N TYR A 241 -40.41 11.72 -24.93
CA TYR A 241 -41.39 10.88 -25.62
C TYR A 241 -42.54 10.51 -24.69
N ILE A 242 -42.25 9.97 -23.50
CA ILE A 242 -43.26 9.55 -22.54
C ILE A 242 -44.03 10.76 -22.00
N HIS A 243 -43.32 11.82 -21.58
CA HIS A 243 -43.95 13.01 -21.02
C HIS A 243 -44.83 13.72 -22.05
N ILE A 244 -44.38 13.91 -23.29
CA ILE A 244 -45.20 14.54 -24.33
C ILE A 244 -46.38 13.64 -24.68
N LEU A 245 -46.20 12.34 -24.92
CA LEU A 245 -47.33 11.46 -25.26
C LEU A 245 -48.41 11.45 -24.18
N ILE A 246 -48.03 11.21 -22.92
CA ILE A 246 -49.00 11.13 -21.83
C ILE A 246 -49.63 12.50 -21.58
N HIS A 247 -48.82 13.55 -21.47
CA HIS A 247 -49.34 14.88 -21.15
C HIS A 247 -50.23 15.43 -22.26
N THR A 248 -49.84 15.31 -23.53
CA THR A 248 -50.67 15.74 -24.66
C THR A 248 -51.92 14.87 -24.80
N TYR A 249 -51.82 13.55 -24.63
CA TYR A 249 -52.97 12.66 -24.75
C TYR A 249 -54.01 12.96 -23.68
N ILE A 250 -53.61 13.06 -22.41
CA ILE A 250 -54.52 13.39 -21.32
C ILE A 250 -55.07 14.81 -21.49
N TYR A 251 -54.22 15.80 -21.76
CA TYR A 251 -54.66 17.18 -21.88
C TYR A 251 -55.63 17.37 -23.06
N VAL A 252 -55.33 16.83 -24.24
CA VAL A 252 -56.18 16.94 -25.43
C VAL A 252 -57.46 16.13 -25.25
N CYS A 253 -57.40 14.87 -24.79
CA CYS A 253 -58.61 14.08 -24.58
C CYS A 253 -59.54 14.75 -23.55
N MET A 254 -59.01 15.20 -22.42
CA MET A 254 -59.83 15.83 -21.38
C MET A 254 -60.36 17.19 -21.84
N TYR A 255 -59.53 18.05 -22.43
CA TYR A 255 -59.95 19.37 -22.88
C TYR A 255 -60.98 19.30 -24.01
N VAL A 256 -60.73 18.48 -25.04
CA VAL A 256 -61.66 18.31 -26.16
C VAL A 256 -62.95 17.66 -25.69
N CYS A 257 -62.88 16.60 -24.87
CA CYS A 257 -64.08 15.93 -24.39
C CYS A 257 -64.94 16.87 -23.53
N MET A 258 -64.34 17.62 -22.61
CA MET A 258 -65.08 18.59 -21.79
C MET A 258 -65.63 19.75 -22.62
N TYR A 259 -64.85 20.33 -23.54
CA TYR A 259 -65.30 21.45 -24.35
C TYR A 259 -66.42 21.06 -25.31
N VAL A 260 -66.27 19.94 -26.02
CA VAL A 260 -67.31 19.43 -26.93
C VAL A 260 -68.57 19.05 -26.16
N CYS A 261 -68.43 18.34 -25.03
CA CYS A 261 -69.59 17.93 -24.25
C CYS A 261 -70.36 19.14 -23.70
N MET A 262 -69.67 20.15 -23.17
CA MET A 262 -70.32 21.37 -22.68
C MET A 262 -70.92 22.20 -23.82
N TYR A 263 -70.19 22.40 -24.93
CA TYR A 263 -70.66 23.26 -26.02
C TYR A 263 -71.84 22.63 -26.78
N VAL A 264 -71.75 21.35 -27.13
CA VAL A 264 -72.84 20.63 -27.82
C VAL A 264 -74.06 20.54 -26.91
N CYS A 265 -73.90 20.19 -25.64
CA CYS A 265 -75.04 20.05 -24.73
C CYS A 265 -75.74 21.40 -24.53
N MET A 266 -75.00 22.49 -24.32
CA MET A 266 -75.57 23.82 -24.16
C MET A 266 -76.20 24.36 -25.46
N TYR A 267 -75.50 24.25 -26.60
CA TYR A 267 -75.99 24.81 -27.86
C TYR A 267 -77.20 24.05 -28.40
N VAL A 268 -77.15 22.71 -28.38
CA VAL A 268 -78.27 21.87 -28.85
C VAL A 268 -79.47 22.04 -27.92
N CYS A 269 -79.31 21.97 -26.60
CA CYS A 269 -80.44 22.16 -25.68
C CYS A 269 -81.08 23.54 -25.85
N MET A 270 -80.28 24.61 -25.93
CA MET A 270 -80.81 25.96 -26.05
C MET A 270 -81.45 26.20 -27.42
N TYR A 271 -80.80 25.80 -28.51
CA TYR A 271 -81.30 26.05 -29.86
C TYR A 271 -82.54 25.22 -30.17
N VAL A 272 -82.52 23.92 -29.85
CA VAL A 272 -83.66 23.04 -30.10
C VAL A 272 -84.84 23.41 -29.21
N CYS A 273 -84.65 23.62 -27.89
CA CYS A 273 -85.77 24.01 -27.03
C CYS A 273 -86.36 25.35 -27.48
N MET A 274 -85.54 26.37 -27.71
CA MET A 274 -86.07 27.69 -28.08
C MET A 274 -86.72 27.67 -29.46
N TYR A 275 -86.09 27.05 -30.47
CA TYR A 275 -86.65 27.03 -31.82
C TYR A 275 -87.94 26.22 -31.91
N VAL A 276 -87.98 25.02 -31.32
CA VAL A 276 -89.17 24.18 -31.33
C VAL A 276 -90.30 24.83 -30.54
N CYS A 277 -90.03 25.37 -29.35
CA CYS A 277 -91.05 26.03 -28.54
C CYS A 277 -91.60 27.28 -29.25
N MET A 278 -90.75 28.12 -29.84
CA MET A 278 -91.20 29.33 -30.53
C MET A 278 -91.95 29.01 -31.82
N HIS A 279 -91.48 28.04 -32.63
CA HIS A 279 -92.17 27.65 -33.86
C HIS A 279 -93.52 26.99 -33.56
N ALA A 280 -93.59 26.10 -32.57
CA ALA A 280 -94.84 25.49 -32.13
C ALA A 280 -95.84 26.54 -31.63
N TYR A 281 -95.37 27.50 -30.80
CA TYR A 281 -96.20 28.59 -30.30
C TYR A 281 -96.75 29.48 -31.43
N MET A 282 -95.89 29.94 -32.33
CA MET A 282 -96.30 30.82 -33.43
C MET A 282 -97.24 30.11 -34.41
N HIS A 283 -96.95 28.86 -34.78
CA HIS A 283 -97.79 28.11 -35.72
C HIS A 283 -99.16 27.80 -35.13
N THR A 284 -99.22 27.33 -33.88
CA THR A 284 -100.51 27.04 -33.22
C THR A 284 -101.33 28.31 -33.02
N TYR A 285 -100.72 29.41 -32.58
CA TYR A 285 -101.42 30.67 -32.35
C TYR A 285 -101.95 31.28 -33.65
N ILE A 286 -101.10 31.41 -34.68
CA ILE A 286 -101.48 32.04 -35.96
C ILE A 286 -102.49 31.17 -36.71
N HIS A 287 -102.24 29.85 -36.82
CA HIS A 287 -103.11 28.97 -37.58
C HIS A 287 -104.46 28.80 -36.88
N ALA A 288 -104.49 28.62 -35.55
CA ALA A 288 -105.76 28.53 -34.84
C ALA A 288 -106.54 29.84 -34.93
N TYR A 289 -105.91 30.99 -34.70
CA TYR A 289 -106.61 32.27 -34.67
C TYR A 289 -107.13 32.70 -36.06
N ILE A 290 -106.28 32.67 -37.09
CA ILE A 290 -106.68 33.11 -38.43
C ILE A 290 -107.67 32.13 -39.06
N TYR A 291 -107.40 30.83 -38.98
CA TYR A 291 -108.27 29.84 -39.62
C TYR A 291 -109.64 29.80 -38.95
N THR A 292 -109.72 29.77 -37.60
CA THR A 292 -111.02 29.74 -36.91
C THR A 292 -111.78 31.05 -37.13
N TYR A 293 -111.14 32.21 -37.02
CA TYR A 293 -111.82 33.50 -37.19
C TYR A 293 -112.34 33.68 -38.62
N MET A 294 -111.51 33.43 -39.63
CA MET A 294 -111.92 33.58 -41.03
C MET A 294 -112.94 32.52 -41.46
N TYR A 295 -112.72 31.25 -41.09
CA TYR A 295 -113.62 30.17 -41.48
C TYR A 295 -114.99 30.31 -40.81
N VAL A 296 -115.03 30.53 -39.49
CA VAL A 296 -116.30 30.67 -38.76
C VAL A 296 -117.04 31.93 -39.20
N CYS A 297 -116.35 33.07 -39.33
CA CYS A 297 -117.00 34.33 -39.69
C CYS A 297 -117.57 34.28 -41.12
N MET A 298 -116.80 33.77 -42.10
CA MET A 298 -117.27 33.66 -43.49
C MET A 298 -118.34 32.59 -43.65
N HIS A 299 -118.19 31.41 -43.02
CA HIS A 299 -119.17 30.33 -43.14
C HIS A 299 -120.50 30.70 -42.49
N VAL A 300 -120.48 31.28 -41.28
CA VAL A 300 -121.70 31.69 -40.58
C VAL A 300 -122.40 32.84 -41.31
N CYS A 301 -121.67 33.87 -41.75
CA CYS A 301 -122.27 35.00 -42.46
C CYS A 301 -122.88 34.59 -43.81
N MET A 302 -122.17 33.77 -44.61
CA MET A 302 -122.69 33.34 -45.90
C MET A 302 -123.84 32.35 -45.77
N HIS A 303 -123.75 31.38 -44.85
CA HIS A 303 -124.81 30.38 -44.64
C HIS A 303 -126.09 31.04 -44.10
N THR A 304 -125.99 31.94 -43.13
CA THR A 304 -127.16 32.64 -42.58
C THR A 304 -127.81 33.56 -43.62
N TYR A 305 -127.02 34.30 -44.40
CA TYR A 305 -127.53 35.18 -45.44
C TYR A 305 -128.23 34.41 -46.56
N ILE A 306 -127.60 33.36 -47.10
CA ILE A 306 -128.16 32.54 -48.18
C ILE A 306 -129.42 31.81 -47.70
N HIS A 307 -129.36 31.18 -46.51
CA HIS A 307 -130.49 30.42 -45.98
C HIS A 307 -131.67 31.34 -45.65
N ALA A 308 -131.44 32.48 -45.00
CA ALA A 308 -132.50 33.43 -44.67
C ALA A 308 -133.13 34.01 -45.95
N TYR A 309 -132.33 34.44 -46.93
CA TYR A 309 -132.83 35.07 -48.15
C TYR A 309 -133.62 34.10 -49.03
N ILE A 310 -133.07 32.91 -49.30
CA ILE A 310 -133.72 31.93 -50.18
C ILE A 310 -134.97 31.34 -49.50
N HIS A 311 -134.86 30.96 -48.22
CA HIS A 311 -135.98 30.33 -47.52
C HIS A 311 -137.15 31.30 -47.34
N THR A 312 -136.90 32.54 -46.92
CA THR A 312 -137.98 33.52 -46.73
C THR A 312 -138.62 33.92 -48.07
N TYR A 313 -137.82 34.16 -49.11
CA TYR A 313 -138.34 34.61 -50.40
C TYR A 313 -139.13 33.52 -51.13
N ILE A 314 -138.59 32.30 -51.23
CA ILE A 314 -139.27 31.22 -51.96
C ILE A 314 -140.45 30.69 -51.17
N HIS A 315 -140.31 30.45 -49.86
CA HIS A 315 -141.42 29.92 -49.05
C HIS A 315 -142.59 30.90 -49.02
N ALA A 316 -142.34 32.21 -48.84
CA ALA A 316 -143.39 33.21 -48.90
C ALA A 316 -144.04 33.26 -50.29
N TYR A 317 -143.25 33.28 -51.37
CA TYR A 317 -143.75 33.41 -52.73
C TYR A 317 -144.57 32.20 -53.20
N MET A 318 -144.06 30.99 -52.96
CA MET A 318 -144.76 29.74 -53.26
C MET A 318 -146.06 29.63 -52.45
N HIS A 319 -146.03 30.00 -51.16
CA HIS A 319 -147.20 29.88 -50.30
C HIS A 319 -148.29 30.89 -50.66
N THR A 320 -147.96 32.16 -50.93
CA THR A 320 -148.98 33.17 -51.24
C THR A 320 -149.59 32.97 -52.62
N TYR A 321 -148.78 32.66 -53.64
CA TYR A 321 -149.27 32.58 -55.02
C TYR A 321 -150.15 31.35 -55.26
N ILE A 322 -149.74 30.18 -54.76
CA ILE A 322 -150.52 28.95 -54.88
C ILE A 322 -151.84 29.09 -54.09
N HIS A 323 -151.79 29.68 -52.89
CA HIS A 323 -152.98 29.81 -52.06
C HIS A 323 -154.01 30.78 -52.65
N THR A 324 -153.61 31.96 -53.15
CA THR A 324 -154.59 32.94 -53.63
C THR A 324 -155.19 32.58 -54.99
N TYR A 325 -154.39 32.05 -55.93
CA TYR A 325 -154.87 31.86 -57.30
C TYR A 325 -155.80 30.65 -57.43
N ILE A 326 -155.49 29.54 -56.74
CA ILE A 326 -156.39 28.39 -56.65
C ILE A 326 -157.69 28.79 -55.94
N HIS A 327 -157.62 29.64 -54.91
CA HIS A 327 -158.81 30.02 -54.13
C HIS A 327 -159.77 30.95 -54.90
N THR A 328 -159.30 31.92 -55.69
CA THR A 328 -160.21 32.87 -56.36
C THR A 328 -160.78 32.38 -57.68
N TYR A 329 -160.02 31.64 -58.50
CA TYR A 329 -160.52 31.26 -59.82
C TYR A 329 -161.44 30.03 -59.80
N ILE A 330 -161.21 29.09 -58.88
CA ILE A 330 -162.18 28.02 -58.57
C ILE A 330 -163.47 28.64 -57.98
N HIS A 331 -163.38 29.75 -57.24
CA HIS A 331 -164.58 30.46 -56.79
C HIS A 331 -165.37 31.11 -57.95
N THR A 332 -164.71 31.55 -59.04
CA THR A 332 -165.41 32.07 -60.23
C THR A 332 -165.82 31.01 -61.25
N TYR A 333 -165.22 29.81 -61.22
CA TYR A 333 -165.65 28.63 -62.00
C TYR A 333 -167.15 28.34 -61.87
N ILE A 334 -167.80 28.75 -60.78
CA ILE A 334 -169.16 28.29 -60.46
C ILE A 334 -170.25 29.36 -60.72
N HIS A 335 -169.92 30.66 -60.71
CA HIS A 335 -170.97 31.70 -60.74
C HIS A 335 -171.49 32.04 -62.14
N THR A 336 -170.65 32.08 -63.20
CA THR A 336 -171.12 32.47 -64.56
C THR A 336 -171.45 31.30 -65.48
N TYR A 337 -170.96 30.09 -65.21
CA TYR A 337 -171.43 28.85 -65.86
C TYR A 337 -172.94 28.59 -65.65
N VAL A 338 -173.59 29.32 -64.72
CA VAL A 338 -174.99 29.09 -64.31
C VAL A 338 -175.92 30.30 -64.57
N TYR A 339 -175.43 31.56 -64.54
CA TYR A 339 -176.36 32.71 -64.50
C TYR A 339 -176.91 33.20 -65.87
N VAL A 340 -176.29 32.90 -67.02
CA VAL A 340 -176.87 33.23 -68.35
C VAL A 340 -176.92 32.03 -69.30
N CYS A 341 -177.07 30.84 -68.71
CA CYS A 341 -178.19 30.01 -69.11
C CYS A 341 -179.34 30.84 -69.74
N MET A 342 -179.92 30.28 -70.80
CA MET A 342 -181.36 30.40 -71.02
C MET A 342 -181.94 31.71 -71.55
N TYR A 343 -181.17 32.76 -71.81
CA TYR A 343 -181.61 33.91 -72.62
C TYR A 343 -180.62 34.05 -73.80
N LYS A 344 -180.88 33.66 -75.04
CA LYS A 344 -182.14 33.74 -75.75
C LYS A 344 -181.94 33.13 -77.15
N TYR A 345 -182.34 31.86 -77.32
CA TYR A 345 -183.08 31.48 -78.52
C TYR A 345 -184.19 32.53 -78.71
N MET A 346 -184.14 33.42 -79.72
CA MET A 346 -185.28 34.17 -80.31
C MET A 346 -184.76 35.36 -81.14
N TYR A 347 -185.00 35.31 -82.46
CA TYR A 347 -184.98 36.37 -83.48
C TYR A 347 -183.85 36.37 -84.53
N VAL A 348 -184.15 35.59 -85.58
CA VAL A 348 -183.91 35.74 -87.05
C VAL A 348 -182.49 35.84 -87.57
#